data_AF-A0AAW9N5Y6-F1
#
_entry.id   AF-A0AAW9N5Y6-F1
#
_cell.length_a   1.000
_cell.length_b   1.000
_cell.length_c   1.000
_cell.angle_alpha   90.00
_cell.angle_beta   90.00
_cell.angle_gamma   90.00
#
_symmetry.space_group_name_H-M   'P 1'
#
loop_
_entity.id
_entity.type
_entity.pdbx_description
1 polymer ?
#
loop_
_entity_poly.entity_id
_entity_poly.type
_entity_poly.pdbx_seq_one_letter_code
_entity_poly.pdbx_strand_id
1 'polypeptide(L)' 'MKKFATLLPNNWLAETPQTLASRRLGRQSAERERISEINCNFFKEKLRLGSS' A
#
# COMPACT_ATOMS: atom_id res chain seq x y z
N MET A 1 45.73 -9.48 -22.99
CA MET A 1 44.25 -9.60 -23.15
C MET A 1 43.57 -8.98 -21.93
N LYS A 2 42.93 -7.82 -22.10
CA LYS A 2 42.16 -7.16 -21.03
C LYS A 2 40.76 -7.76 -21.03
N LYS A 3 40.40 -8.48 -19.97
CA LYS A 3 39.05 -9.04 -19.80
C LYS A 3 38.16 -7.86 -19.43
N PHE A 4 37.37 -7.37 -20.38
CA PHE A 4 36.33 -6.42 -20.07
C PHE A 4 35.31 -7.13 -19.17
N ALA A 5 35.33 -6.83 -17.87
CA ALA A 5 34.29 -7.25 -16.96
C ALA A 5 33.00 -6.60 -17.47
N THR A 6 32.14 -7.41 -18.10
CA THR A 6 30.81 -6.96 -18.52
C THR A 6 30.03 -6.75 -17.22
N LEU A 7 29.97 -5.51 -16.75
CA LEU A 7 29.07 -5.13 -15.67
C LEU A 7 27.64 -5.30 -16.21
N LEU A 8 26.94 -6.34 -15.71
CA LEU A 8 25.53 -6.53 -15.97
C LEU A 8 24.76 -5.29 -15.51
N PRO A 9 23.71 -4.84 -16.22
CA PRO A 9 22.91 -3.72 -15.77
C PRO A 9 22.29 -4.05 -14.41
N ASN A 10 22.58 -3.20 -13.42
CA ASN A 10 22.07 -3.22 -12.04
C ASN A 10 20.54 -3.20 -11.91
N ASN A 11 19.77 -3.28 -13.00
CA ASN A 11 18.31 -3.35 -12.93
C ASN A 11 17.82 -4.61 -12.18
N TRP A 12 18.65 -5.65 -12.12
CA TRP A 12 18.42 -6.88 -11.36
C TRP A 12 18.90 -6.81 -9.91
N LEU A 13 19.56 -5.72 -9.49
CA LEU A 13 20.18 -5.57 -8.16
C LEU A 13 19.15 -5.20 -7.07
N ALA A 14 18.03 -5.91 -7.13
CA ALA A 14 16.89 -5.94 -6.25
C ALA A 14 15.97 -4.73 -6.37
N GLU A 15 14.79 -4.95 -6.98
CA GLU A 15 13.59 -4.26 -6.52
C GLU A 15 13.58 -4.36 -5.00
N THR A 16 13.83 -3.24 -4.33
CA THR A 16 14.01 -3.22 -2.89
C THR A 16 12.70 -3.69 -2.27
N PRO A 17 12.72 -4.56 -1.25
CA PRO A 17 11.50 -4.99 -0.57
C PRO A 17 10.66 -3.80 -0.12
N GLN A 18 11.28 -2.65 0.18
CA GLN A 18 10.63 -1.38 0.47
C GLN A 18 9.71 -0.89 -0.65
N THR A 19 10.15 -0.91 -1.91
CA THR A 19 9.37 -0.40 -3.06
C THR A 19 8.17 -1.31 -3.34
N LEU A 20 8.36 -2.63 -3.24
CA LEU A 20 7.29 -3.60 -3.36
C LEU A 20 6.31 -3.53 -2.18
N ALA A 21 6.83 -3.38 -0.95
CA ALA A 21 6.05 -3.22 0.27
C ALA A 21 5.23 -1.92 0.25
N SER A 22 5.80 -0.78 -0.16
CA SER A 22 5.09 0.48 -0.32
C SER A 22 3.97 0.39 -1.35
N ARG A 23 4.19 -0.31 -2.47
CA ARG A 23 3.15 -0.56 -3.49
C ARG A 23 2.01 -1.42 -2.96
N ARG A 24 2.31 -2.40 -2.11
CA ARG A 24 1.29 -3.23 -1.42
C ARG A 24 0.57 -2.44 -0.31
N LEU A 25 1.30 -1.62 0.45
CA LEU A 25 0.78 -0.77 1.53
C LEU A 25 -0.19 0.27 0.99
N GLY A 26 0.09 0.92 -0.15
CA GLY A 26 -0.80 1.92 -0.74
C GLY A 26 -2.19 1.35 -1.08
N ARG A 27 -2.25 0.12 -1.61
CA ARG A 27 -3.52 -0.57 -1.88
C ARG A 27 -4.25 -0.98 -0.60
N GLN A 28 -3.53 -1.50 0.39
CA GLN A 28 -4.13 -1.81 1.69
C GLN A 28 -4.60 -0.55 2.43
N SER A 29 -3.91 0.57 2.29
CA SER A 29 -4.26 1.84 2.91
C SER A 29 -5.58 2.36 2.37
N ALA A 30 -5.74 2.41 1.04
CA ALA A 30 -6.99 2.84 0.42
C ALA A 30 -8.17 1.95 0.80
N GLU A 31 -7.98 0.62 0.89
CA GLU A 31 -9.04 -0.30 1.31
C GLU A 31 -9.39 -0.12 2.81
N ARG A 32 -8.38 0.04 3.67
CA ARG A 32 -8.61 0.35 5.10
C ARG A 32 -9.35 1.66 5.29
N GLU A 33 -9.05 2.67 4.48
CA GLU A 33 -9.72 3.97 4.52
C GLU A 33 -11.20 3.84 4.14
N ARG A 34 -11.51 3.12 3.05
CA ARG A 34 -12.89 2.80 2.66
C ARG A 34 -13.65 2.05 3.75
N ILE A 35 -13.04 1.04 4.35
CA ILE A 35 -13.65 0.29 5.47
C ILE A 35 -13.88 1.19 6.68
N SER A 36 -12.93 2.08 6.99
CA SER A 36 -13.06 3.04 8.10
C SER A 36 -14.19 4.05 7.85
N GLU A 37 -14.37 4.49 6.61
CA GLU A 37 -15.45 5.40 6.22
C GLU A 37 -16.82 4.73 6.36
N ILE A 38 -16.97 3.49 5.89
CA ILE A 38 -18.20 2.69 6.06
C ILE A 38 -18.54 2.52 7.54
N ASN A 39 -17.57 2.11 8.35
CA ASN A 39 -17.78 1.94 9.79
C ASN A 39 -18.18 3.27 10.45
N CYS A 40 -17.51 4.38 10.12
CA CYS A 40 -17.83 5.69 10.66
C CYS A 40 -19.28 6.09 10.34
N ASN A 41 -19.72 5.91 9.10
CA ASN A 41 -21.08 6.24 8.67
C ASN A 41 -22.12 5.35 9.36
N PHE A 42 -21.85 4.05 9.49
CA PHE A 42 -22.71 3.11 10.22
C PHE A 42 -22.91 3.54 11.68
N PHE A 43 -21.83 3.92 12.38
CA PHE A 43 -21.93 4.41 13.76
C PHE A 43 -22.69 5.73 13.86
N LYS A 44 -22.47 6.67 12.94
CA LYS A 44 -23.20 7.95 12.89
C LYS A 44 -24.71 7.74 12.69
N GLU A 45 -25.09 6.81 11.82
CA GLU A 45 -26.50 6.52 11.54
C GLU A 45 -27.19 5.84 12.73
N LYS A 46 -26.51 4.89 13.39
CA LYS A 46 -27.00 4.28 14.63
C LYS A 46 -27.21 5.33 15.73
N LEU A 47 -26.27 6.26 15.89
CA LEU A 47 -26.37 7.34 16.86
C LEU A 47 -27.56 8.27 16.53
N ARG A 48 -27.80 8.54 15.25
CA ARG A 48 -28.93 9.36 14.80
C ARG A 48 -30.27 8.70 15.11
N LEU A 49 -30.40 7.40 14.84
CA LEU A 49 -31.62 6.63 15.06
C LEU A 49 -31.91 6.36 16.54
N GLY A 50 -30.88 6.24 17.38
CA GLY A 50 -31.03 6.10 18.83
C GLY A 50 -31.28 7.43 19.57
N SER A 51 -31.28 8.55 18.86
CA SER A 51 -31.54 9.89 19.40
C SER A 51 -32.91 10.46 19.03
N SER A 52 -33.77 9.67 18.35
CA SER A 52 -35.19 9.95 18.10
C SER A 52 -36.07 9.08 18.99
#